data_AF-A0A5R9LE60-F1
#
_entry.id   AF-A0A5R9LE60-F1
#
_cell.length_a   1.000
_cell.length_b   1.000
_cell.length_c   1.000
_cell.angle_alpha   90.00
_cell.angle_beta   90.00
_cell.angle_gamma   90.00
#
_symmetry.space_group_name_H-M   'P 1'
#
loop_
_entity.id
_entity.type
_entity.pdbx_description
1 polymer ?
#
loop_
_entity_poly.entity_id
_entity_poly.type
_entity_poly.pdbx_seq_one_letter_code
_entity_poly.pdbx_strand_id
1 'polypeptide(L)'
;MSTKPFVYQDPFPLEKDDTEYYLLSSDYVSVAEFAGQEILKVEPQALTLLAQHAFHDASFMLRPAHQQQVADILNDPQASENDKYVALQFLRNSDIAAKGVLPTCQDTGTAIIMGKKGQRVWTGGGDEAALAQGVYNTYTEDNLRYSQNAPLDMYKEVNTGTNLPAQIDLYSVDGDEYR
;
A
#
# COMPACT_ATOMS: atom_id res chain seq x y z
N MET A 1 -29.26 -13.62 -37.93
CA MET A 1 -28.01 -12.88 -37.62
C MET A 1 -26.94 -13.92 -37.33
N SER A 2 -25.76 -13.82 -37.94
CA SER A 2 -24.66 -14.77 -37.67
C SER A 2 -24.14 -14.53 -36.25
N THR A 3 -24.17 -15.56 -35.40
CA THR A 3 -23.65 -15.50 -34.03
C THR A 3 -22.13 -15.29 -34.10
N LYS A 4 -21.62 -14.26 -33.42
CA LYS A 4 -20.18 -14.00 -33.34
C LYS A 4 -19.48 -15.06 -32.46
N PRO A 5 -18.20 -15.37 -32.71
CA PRO A 5 -17.43 -16.23 -31.80
C PRO A 5 -17.26 -15.55 -30.43
N PHE A 6 -17.21 -16.37 -29.38
CA PHE A 6 -16.94 -15.89 -28.03
C PHE A 6 -15.49 -15.40 -27.92
N VAL A 7 -15.32 -14.21 -27.34
CA VAL A 7 -14.03 -13.64 -26.97
C VAL A 7 -14.19 -13.03 -25.59
N TYR A 8 -13.44 -13.54 -24.62
CA TYR A 8 -13.34 -12.91 -23.30
C TYR A 8 -12.41 -11.70 -23.40
N GLN A 9 -12.79 -10.60 -22.74
CA GLN A 9 -11.97 -9.41 -22.59
C GLN A 9 -12.10 -8.94 -21.15
N ASP A 10 -10.97 -8.68 -20.50
CA ASP A 10 -10.98 -8.09 -19.18
C ASP A 10 -11.65 -6.71 -19.21
N PRO A 11 -12.56 -6.42 -18.26
CA PRO A 11 -13.28 -5.15 -18.22
C PRO A 11 -12.34 -3.94 -17.96
N PHE A 12 -11.18 -4.20 -17.36
CA PHE A 12 -10.21 -3.18 -16.96
C PHE A 12 -8.80 -3.58 -17.44
N PRO A 13 -8.48 -3.40 -18.73
CA PRO A 13 -7.12 -3.62 -19.22
C PRO A 13 -6.17 -2.60 -18.57
N LEU A 14 -5.04 -3.08 -18.06
CA LEU A 14 -4.00 -2.25 -17.46
C LEU A 14 -2.94 -1.91 -18.51
N GLU A 15 -2.34 -0.73 -18.37
CA GLU A 15 -1.12 -0.39 -19.10
C GLU A 15 0.08 -1.17 -18.53
N LYS A 16 1.23 -1.05 -19.19
CA LYS A 16 2.47 -1.63 -18.70
C LYS A 16 2.84 -1.01 -17.35
N ASP A 17 3.24 -1.84 -16.40
CA ASP A 17 3.78 -1.37 -15.13
C ASP A 17 5.24 -0.90 -15.33
N ASP A 18 5.46 0.40 -15.14
CA ASP A 18 6.76 1.05 -15.20
C ASP A 18 7.23 1.49 -13.79
N THR A 19 6.61 0.96 -12.74
CA THR A 19 7.01 1.21 -11.35
C THR A 19 8.36 0.56 -11.05
N GLU A 20 9.26 1.31 -10.41
CA GLU A 20 10.52 0.75 -9.91
C GLU A 20 10.30 0.06 -8.56
N TYR A 21 10.75 -1.20 -8.46
CA TYR A 21 10.68 -2.00 -7.24
C TYR A 21 12.07 -2.26 -6.68
N TYR A 22 12.19 -2.31 -5.36
CA TYR A 22 13.39 -2.79 -4.68
C TYR A 22 13.10 -4.12 -3.96
N LEU A 23 14.11 -4.97 -3.85
CA LEU A 23 13.99 -6.24 -3.12
C LEU A 23 14.03 -5.98 -1.61
N LEU A 24 12.94 -6.28 -0.91
CA LEU A 24 12.87 -6.17 0.54
C LEU A 24 13.52 -7.35 1.27
N SER A 25 13.14 -8.58 0.89
CA SER A 25 13.71 -9.83 1.42
C SER A 25 13.39 -10.99 0.49
N SER A 26 14.19 -12.06 0.57
CA SER A 26 13.95 -13.35 -0.09
C SER A 26 13.66 -14.50 0.89
N ASP A 27 13.57 -14.23 2.19
CA ASP A 27 13.65 -15.28 3.23
C ASP A 27 12.36 -16.09 3.40
N TYR A 28 11.20 -15.48 3.12
CA TYR A 28 9.88 -16.01 3.45
C TYR A 28 9.15 -16.63 2.25
N VAL A 29 9.88 -16.89 1.17
CA VAL A 29 9.32 -17.42 -0.07
C VAL A 29 10.05 -18.68 -0.49
N SER A 30 9.29 -19.66 -0.97
CA SER A 30 9.84 -20.90 -1.54
C SER A 30 8.94 -21.42 -2.64
N VAL A 31 9.47 -22.28 -3.50
CA VAL A 31 8.70 -22.95 -4.55
C VAL A 31 8.55 -24.42 -4.19
N ALA A 32 7.35 -24.95 -4.36
CA ALA A 32 7.05 -26.37 -4.23
C ALA A 32 6.28 -26.85 -5.47
N GLU A 33 6.26 -28.16 -5.71
CA GLU A 33 5.46 -28.76 -6.78
C GLU A 33 4.21 -29.43 -6.20
N PHE A 34 3.05 -29.16 -6.81
CA PHE A 34 1.81 -29.85 -6.48
C PHE A 34 1.06 -30.21 -7.76
N ALA A 35 0.75 -31.49 -7.95
CA ALA A 35 0.05 -32.01 -9.12
C ALA A 35 0.68 -31.55 -10.47
N GLY A 36 2.01 -31.47 -10.55
CA GLY A 36 2.73 -31.05 -11.76
C GLY A 36 2.73 -29.54 -12.00
N GLN A 37 2.33 -28.72 -11.02
CA GLN A 37 2.38 -27.26 -11.08
C GLN A 37 3.33 -26.71 -10.01
N GLU A 38 4.08 -25.67 -10.36
CA GLU A 38 4.83 -24.87 -9.39
C GLU A 38 3.88 -24.02 -8.56
N ILE A 39 4.07 -24.08 -7.24
CA ILE A 39 3.32 -23.34 -6.24
C ILE A 39 4.29 -22.44 -5.49
N LEU A 40 4.01 -21.14 -5.50
CA LEU A 40 4.71 -20.18 -4.66
C LEU A 40 4.18 -20.30 -3.23
N LYS A 41 5.02 -20.75 -2.30
CA LYS A 41 4.73 -20.74 -0.87
C LYS A 41 5.25 -19.44 -0.28
N VAL A 42 4.37 -18.71 0.38
CA VAL A 42 4.67 -17.45 1.06
C VAL A 42 4.36 -17.61 2.54
N GLU A 43 5.34 -17.41 3.41
CA GLU A 43 5.07 -17.43 4.85
C GLU A 43 4.31 -16.16 5.27
N PRO A 44 3.39 -16.23 6.26
CA PRO A 44 2.67 -15.05 6.74
C PRO A 44 3.56 -13.87 7.13
N GLN A 45 4.77 -14.14 7.61
CA GLN A 45 5.79 -13.15 7.97
C GLN A 45 6.19 -12.27 6.78
N ALA A 46 6.13 -12.78 5.55
CA ALA A 46 6.33 -11.98 4.34
C ALA A 46 5.28 -10.86 4.23
N LEU A 47 4.02 -11.18 4.52
CA LEU A 47 2.90 -10.23 4.44
C LEU A 47 2.98 -9.18 5.56
N THR A 48 3.34 -9.60 6.78
CA THR A 48 3.60 -8.69 7.89
C THR A 48 4.76 -7.74 7.57
N LEU A 49 5.89 -8.27 7.09
CA LEU A 49 7.06 -7.46 6.74
C LEU A 49 6.75 -6.47 5.62
N LEU A 50 6.09 -6.94 4.55
CA LEU A 50 5.72 -6.10 3.41
C LEU A 50 4.78 -4.98 3.82
N ALA A 51 3.72 -5.28 4.58
CA ALA A 51 2.79 -4.26 5.06
C ALA A 51 3.51 -3.26 5.97
N GLN A 52 4.37 -3.73 6.87
CA GLN A 52 5.11 -2.86 7.78
C GLN A 52 5.98 -1.84 7.02
N HIS A 53 6.78 -2.33 6.07
CA HIS A 53 7.60 -1.47 5.24
C HIS A 53 6.78 -0.54 4.34
N ALA A 54 5.70 -1.04 3.73
CA ALA A 54 4.87 -0.23 2.84
C ALA A 54 4.21 0.95 3.58
N PHE A 55 3.67 0.72 4.78
CA PHE A 55 3.04 1.79 5.57
C PHE A 55 4.04 2.77 6.18
N HIS A 56 5.24 2.30 6.55
CA HIS A 56 6.34 3.20 6.89
C HIS A 56 6.68 4.10 5.70
N ASP A 57 7.06 3.50 4.57
CA ASP A 57 7.51 4.23 3.39
C ASP A 57 6.45 5.23 2.90
N ALA A 58 5.17 4.81 2.85
CA ALA A 58 4.07 5.69 2.45
C ALA A 58 3.82 6.87 3.41
N SER A 59 4.19 6.75 4.69
CA SER A 59 4.02 7.82 5.68
C SER A 59 5.12 8.89 5.59
N PHE A 60 6.33 8.48 5.19
CA PHE A 60 7.53 9.34 5.20
C PHE A 60 8.03 9.76 3.81
N MET A 61 7.64 9.05 2.75
CA MET A 61 8.11 9.26 1.39
C MET A 61 6.96 9.44 0.40
N LEU A 62 7.22 10.18 -0.67
CA LEU A 62 6.28 10.41 -1.77
C LEU A 62 6.93 9.96 -3.08
N ARG A 63 6.09 9.63 -4.07
CA ARG A 63 6.57 9.27 -5.42
C ARG A 63 7.38 10.43 -6.04
N PRO A 64 8.52 10.16 -6.70
CA PRO A 64 9.31 11.18 -7.37
C PRO A 64 8.49 12.01 -8.37
N ALA A 65 7.57 11.38 -9.11
CA ALA A 65 6.70 12.07 -10.06
C ALA A 65 5.80 13.13 -9.40
N HIS A 66 5.30 12.88 -8.18
CA HIS A 66 4.52 13.88 -7.44
C HIS A 66 5.42 15.04 -7.00
N GLN A 67 6.60 14.74 -6.47
CA GLN A 67 7.55 15.78 -6.05
C GLN A 67 7.99 16.66 -7.21
N GLN A 68 8.20 16.07 -8.39
CA GLN A 68 8.53 16.82 -9.59
C GLN A 68 7.40 17.78 -9.97
N GLN A 69 6.14 17.32 -9.96
CA GLN A 69 4.98 18.19 -10.22
C GLN A 69 4.91 19.37 -9.25
N VAL A 70 5.16 19.14 -7.96
CA VAL A 70 5.19 20.22 -6.95
C VAL A 70 6.37 21.17 -7.20
N ALA A 71 7.54 20.65 -7.57
CA ALA A 71 8.71 21.46 -7.91
C ALA A 71 8.50 22.31 -9.17
N ASP A 72 7.79 21.79 -10.17
CA ASP A 72 7.53 22.50 -11.42
C ASP A 72 6.72 23.79 -11.20
N ILE A 73 5.86 23.84 -10.16
CA ILE A 73 5.12 25.05 -9.76
C ILE A 73 6.06 26.24 -9.49
N LEU A 74 7.27 25.98 -8.98
CA LEU A 74 8.24 27.04 -8.68
C LEU A 74 8.77 27.74 -9.94
N ASN A 75 8.78 27.04 -11.07
CA ASN A 75 9.28 27.53 -12.35
C ASN A 75 8.17 27.99 -13.30
N ASP A 76 6.89 27.74 -12.96
CA ASP A 76 5.77 28.14 -13.79
C ASP A 76 5.57 29.67 -13.77
N PRO A 77 5.71 30.37 -14.91
CA PRO A 77 5.47 31.82 -14.98
C PRO A 77 4.00 32.21 -14.73
N GLN A 78 3.05 31.26 -14.79
CA GLN A 78 1.63 31.48 -14.52
C GLN A 78 1.25 31.22 -13.06
N ALA A 79 2.11 30.57 -12.29
CA ALA A 79 1.86 30.29 -10.88
C ALA A 79 1.88 31.58 -10.05
N SER A 80 0.91 31.73 -9.15
CA SER A 80 0.89 32.84 -8.22
C SER A 80 2.00 32.72 -7.18
N GLU A 81 2.34 33.82 -6.51
CA GLU A 81 3.31 33.78 -5.42
C GLU A 81 2.84 32.90 -4.25
N ASN A 82 1.52 32.78 -4.05
CA ASN A 82 0.97 31.87 -3.05
C ASN A 82 1.17 30.40 -3.46
N ASP A 83 0.98 30.06 -4.73
CA ASP A 83 1.20 28.69 -5.22
C ASP A 83 2.66 28.29 -5.01
N LYS A 84 3.59 29.17 -5.37
CA LYS A 84 5.04 28.94 -5.17
C LYS A 84 5.40 28.84 -3.70
N TYR A 85 4.81 29.69 -2.86
CA TYR A 85 5.04 29.65 -1.42
C TYR A 85 4.57 28.31 -0.82
N VAL A 86 3.37 27.86 -1.17
CA VAL A 86 2.80 26.59 -0.70
C VAL A 86 3.60 25.40 -1.22
N ALA A 87 3.96 25.38 -2.51
CA ALA A 87 4.79 24.33 -3.10
C ALA A 87 6.13 24.21 -2.38
N LEU A 88 6.78 25.33 -2.05
CA LEU A 88 8.02 25.34 -1.27
C LEU A 88 7.82 24.75 0.14
N GLN A 89 6.69 25.01 0.81
CA GLN A 89 6.41 24.40 2.10
C GLN A 89 6.21 22.90 2.00
N PHE A 90 5.51 22.42 0.97
CA PHE A 90 5.35 20.98 0.75
C PHE A 90 6.67 20.27 0.48
N LEU A 91 7.54 20.82 -0.37
CA LEU A 91 8.86 20.24 -0.63
C LEU A 91 9.74 20.20 0.62
N ARG A 92 9.71 21.26 1.45
CA ARG A 92 10.43 21.29 2.73
C ARG A 92 9.87 20.27 3.73
N ASN A 93 8.55 20.15 3.79
CA ASN A 93 7.89 19.15 4.63
C ASN A 93 8.31 17.73 4.22
N SER A 94 8.37 17.45 2.92
CA SER A 94 8.84 16.16 2.41
C SER A 94 10.32 15.88 2.71
N ASP A 95 11.21 16.87 2.62
CA ASP A 95 12.62 16.70 3.04
C ASP A 95 12.74 16.36 4.53
N ILE A 96 11.89 16.98 5.37
CA ILE A 96 11.84 16.68 6.81
C ILE A 96 11.30 15.26 7.03
N ALA A 97 10.21 14.89 6.36
CA ALA A 97 9.56 13.60 6.52
C ALA A 97 10.44 12.43 6.08
N ALA A 98 11.20 12.58 4.99
CA ALA A 98 12.12 11.56 4.48
C ALA A 98 13.24 11.17 5.46
N LYS A 99 13.42 11.91 6.57
CA LYS A 99 14.34 11.55 7.66
C LYS A 99 13.77 10.49 8.62
N GLY A 100 12.52 10.05 8.41
CA GLY A 100 11.90 8.91 9.11
C GLY A 100 11.44 9.18 10.55
N VAL A 101 11.39 10.46 10.99
CA VAL A 101 10.99 10.80 12.37
C VAL A 101 9.59 11.39 12.43
N LEU A 102 9.29 12.38 11.58
CA LEU A 102 7.98 13.04 11.52
C LEU A 102 7.28 12.65 10.22
N PRO A 103 6.03 12.15 10.25
CA PRO A 103 5.34 11.78 9.03
C PRO A 103 5.00 13.01 8.19
N THR A 104 4.75 12.79 6.90
CA THR A 104 4.43 13.84 5.93
C THR A 104 3.17 14.64 6.32
N CYS A 105 2.23 14.01 7.02
CA CYS A 105 0.97 14.61 7.47
C CYS A 105 0.66 14.16 8.90
N GLN A 106 0.01 15.03 9.69
CA GLN A 106 -0.51 14.64 11.01
C GLN A 106 -1.63 13.61 10.93
N ASP A 107 -2.36 13.61 9.82
CA ASP A 107 -3.31 12.55 9.49
C ASP A 107 -2.60 11.48 8.69
N THR A 108 -2.17 10.43 9.39
CA THR A 108 -1.50 9.28 8.79
C THR A 108 -2.48 8.33 8.09
N GLY A 109 -3.78 8.66 8.10
CA GLY A 109 -4.81 8.04 7.28
C GLY A 109 -5.33 6.70 7.81
N THR A 110 -6.21 6.11 7.00
CA THR A 110 -6.70 4.74 7.18
C THR A 110 -5.82 3.78 6.39
N ALA A 111 -5.39 2.69 7.01
CA ALA A 111 -4.67 1.63 6.30
C ALA A 111 -5.62 0.91 5.34
N ILE A 112 -5.33 0.97 4.04
CA ILE A 112 -6.07 0.28 2.99
C ILE A 112 -5.10 -0.62 2.23
N ILE A 113 -5.44 -1.91 2.11
CA ILE A 113 -4.65 -2.91 1.42
C ILE A 113 -5.53 -3.57 0.37
N MET A 114 -5.11 -3.46 -0.89
CA MET A 114 -5.71 -4.19 -2.01
C MET A 114 -4.71 -5.24 -2.46
N GLY A 115 -4.99 -6.51 -2.17
CA GLY A 115 -4.17 -7.64 -2.59
C GLY A 115 -4.80 -8.41 -3.74
N LYS A 116 -4.01 -8.88 -4.69
CA LYS A 116 -4.39 -9.79 -5.78
C LYS A 116 -3.54 -11.05 -5.67
N LYS A 117 -4.15 -12.09 -5.15
CA LYS A 117 -3.50 -13.37 -4.89
C LYS A 117 -3.69 -14.32 -6.06
N GLY A 118 -2.57 -14.68 -6.69
CA GLY A 118 -2.53 -15.72 -7.72
C GLY A 118 -3.02 -17.07 -7.18
N GLN A 119 -3.75 -17.82 -7.98
CA GLN A 119 -4.25 -19.16 -7.63
C GLN A 119 -3.15 -20.15 -7.20
N ARG A 120 -1.91 -19.95 -7.66
CA ARG A 120 -0.74 -20.77 -7.32
C ARG A 120 0.09 -20.21 -6.15
N VAL A 121 -0.43 -19.21 -5.42
CA VAL A 121 0.20 -18.65 -4.22
C VAL A 121 -0.44 -19.21 -2.97
N TRP A 122 0.33 -19.94 -2.17
CA TRP A 122 -0.13 -20.55 -0.93
C TRP A 122 0.50 -19.87 0.28
N THR A 123 -0.35 -19.23 1.08
CA THR A 123 0.06 -18.49 2.29
C THR A 123 -0.23 -19.24 3.60
N GLY A 124 -0.98 -20.35 3.52
CA GLY A 124 -1.55 -21.00 4.71
C GLY A 124 -2.85 -20.36 5.22
N GLY A 125 -3.31 -19.26 4.60
CA GLY A 125 -4.49 -18.50 5.03
C GLY A 125 -4.18 -17.51 6.15
N GLY A 126 -5.20 -16.77 6.60
CA GLY A 126 -5.02 -15.73 7.62
C GLY A 126 -4.25 -14.51 7.12
N ASP A 127 -4.24 -14.29 5.81
CA ASP A 127 -3.53 -13.20 5.12
C ASP A 127 -3.90 -11.84 5.74
N GLU A 128 -5.19 -11.61 6.02
CA GLU A 128 -5.70 -10.38 6.62
C GLU A 128 -5.10 -10.12 7.99
N ALA A 129 -4.92 -11.16 8.80
CA ALA A 129 -4.33 -11.05 10.13
C ALA A 129 -2.83 -10.72 10.04
N ALA A 130 -2.10 -11.35 9.11
CA ALA A 130 -0.69 -11.09 8.90
C ALA A 130 -0.43 -9.67 8.38
N LEU A 131 -1.26 -9.20 7.43
CA LEU A 131 -1.24 -7.84 6.91
C LEU A 131 -1.59 -6.82 8.00
N ALA A 132 -2.66 -7.06 8.77
CA ALA A 132 -3.06 -6.20 9.89
C ALA A 132 -1.99 -6.13 10.97
N GLN A 133 -1.22 -7.19 11.20
CA GLN A 133 -0.08 -7.17 12.12
C GLN A 133 1.03 -6.23 11.63
N GLY A 134 1.32 -6.18 10.31
CA GLY A 134 2.31 -5.25 9.76
C GLY A 134 1.87 -3.79 9.89
N VAL A 135 0.57 -3.52 9.67
CA VAL A 135 -0.04 -2.22 9.95
C VAL A 135 0.13 -1.86 11.43
N TYR A 136 -0.27 -2.76 12.34
CA TYR A 136 -0.14 -2.54 13.77
C TYR A 136 1.30 -2.21 14.18
N ASN A 137 2.29 -2.98 13.72
CA ASN A 137 3.69 -2.75 14.03
C ASN A 137 4.11 -1.34 13.62
N THR A 138 3.85 -0.95 12.36
CA THR A 138 4.18 0.39 11.86
C THR A 138 3.58 1.49 12.74
N TYR A 139 2.28 1.42 13.01
CA TYR A 139 1.59 2.49 13.75
C TYR A 139 2.01 2.57 15.22
N THR A 140 2.47 1.46 15.81
CA THR A 140 2.90 1.43 17.21
C THR A 140 4.39 1.67 17.42
N GLU A 141 5.22 1.42 16.40
CA GLU A 141 6.67 1.60 16.44
C GLU A 141 7.11 2.97 15.90
N ASP A 142 6.40 3.51 14.90
CA ASP A 142 6.67 4.83 14.32
C ASP A 142 5.85 5.95 15.00
N ASN A 143 6.24 7.21 14.78
CA ASN A 143 5.52 8.38 15.29
C ASN A 143 4.27 8.72 14.46
N LEU A 144 3.34 7.77 14.33
CA LEU A 144 2.10 7.90 13.56
C LEU A 144 0.88 8.15 14.45
N ARG A 145 -0.29 8.41 13.85
CA ARG A 145 -1.52 8.75 14.58
C ARG A 145 -2.55 7.62 14.53
N TYR A 146 -3.12 7.30 15.70
CA TYR A 146 -4.28 6.40 15.80
C TYR A 146 -5.58 7.16 15.50
N SER A 147 -6.15 6.92 14.33
CA SER A 147 -7.25 7.70 13.77
C SER A 147 -8.57 6.94 13.65
N GLN A 148 -8.58 5.63 13.95
CA GLN A 148 -9.78 4.81 13.83
C GLN A 148 -10.62 4.81 15.11
N ASN A 149 -11.92 5.03 14.95
CA ASN A 149 -12.93 4.97 16.01
C ASN A 149 -13.82 3.73 15.80
N ALA A 150 -13.91 2.88 16.81
CA ALA A 150 -14.81 1.73 16.82
C ALA A 150 -16.14 2.12 17.48
N PRO A 151 -17.29 1.85 16.84
CA PRO A 151 -18.60 2.06 17.44
C PRO A 151 -18.87 0.99 18.50
N LEU A 152 -19.19 1.43 19.72
CA LEU A 152 -19.65 0.56 20.81
C LEU A 152 -21.17 0.41 20.79
N ASP A 153 -21.87 1.48 20.43
CA ASP A 153 -23.28 1.52 20.11
C ASP A 153 -23.53 2.59 19.02
N MET A 154 -24.78 2.97 18.76
CA MET A 154 -25.13 3.96 17.73
C MET A 154 -24.49 5.35 17.96
N TYR A 155 -24.14 5.70 19.20
CA TYR A 155 -23.68 7.05 19.57
C TYR A 155 -22.36 7.07 20.32
N LYS A 156 -21.93 5.94 20.90
CA LYS A 156 -20.67 5.83 21.63
C LYS A 156 -19.61 5.19 20.75
N GLU A 157 -18.46 5.85 20.72
CA GLU A 157 -17.28 5.38 20.02
C GLU A 157 -16.07 5.39 20.96
N VAL A 158 -15.10 4.54 20.65
CA VAL A 158 -13.79 4.55 21.30
C VAL A 158 -12.70 4.50 20.24
N ASN A 159 -11.63 5.26 20.43
CA ASN A 159 -10.46 5.13 19.57
C ASN A 159 -9.83 3.76 19.81
N THR A 160 -9.43 3.07 18.74
CA THR A 160 -8.88 1.71 18.83
C THR A 160 -7.45 1.68 19.39
N GLY A 161 -6.79 2.83 19.52
CA GLY A 161 -5.46 3.00 20.09
C GLY A 161 -4.33 2.41 19.23
N THR A 162 -4.63 2.01 18.00
CA THR A 162 -3.72 1.22 17.14
C THR A 162 -3.84 1.54 15.65
N ASN A 163 -4.76 2.44 15.28
CA ASN A 163 -5.19 2.70 13.90
C ASN A 163 -5.78 1.50 13.13
N LEU A 164 -6.07 0.38 13.80
CA LEU A 164 -6.85 -0.71 13.24
C LEU A 164 -8.36 -0.50 13.47
N PRO A 165 -9.26 -1.13 12.70
CA PRO A 165 -8.98 -2.08 11.61
C PRO A 165 -8.45 -1.39 10.34
N ALA A 166 -7.63 -2.12 9.59
CA ALA A 166 -7.34 -1.79 8.20
C ALA A 166 -8.49 -2.28 7.29
N GLN A 167 -8.71 -1.59 6.18
CA GLN A 167 -9.53 -2.13 5.09
C GLN A 167 -8.63 -3.07 4.25
N ILE A 168 -9.00 -4.34 4.15
CA ILE A 168 -8.20 -5.35 3.44
C ILE A 168 -9.10 -6.06 2.43
N ASP A 169 -8.83 -5.83 1.15
CA ASP A 169 -9.56 -6.41 0.03
C ASP A 169 -8.64 -7.35 -0.75
N LEU A 170 -8.87 -8.66 -0.62
CA LEU A 170 -8.05 -9.71 -1.26
C LEU A 170 -8.81 -10.36 -2.42
N TYR A 171 -8.33 -10.14 -3.64
CA TYR A 171 -8.90 -10.67 -4.87
C TYR A 171 -8.17 -11.95 -5.29
N SER A 172 -8.93 -12.96 -5.71
CA SER A 172 -8.37 -14.12 -6.40
C SER A 172 -8.11 -13.77 -7.86
N VAL A 173 -6.91 -14.03 -8.34
CA VAL A 173 -6.50 -13.84 -9.74
C VAL A 173 -5.73 -15.05 -10.23
N ASP A 174 -5.54 -15.14 -11.54
CA ASP A 174 -4.72 -16.20 -12.12
C ASP A 174 -3.22 -15.88 -11.95
N GLY A 175 -2.39 -16.92 -11.88
CA GLY A 175 -0.93 -16.81 -11.79
C GLY A 175 -0.33 -17.30 -10.48
N ASP A 176 0.96 -16.99 -10.31
CA ASP A 176 1.86 -17.41 -9.22
C ASP A 176 2.47 -16.21 -8.47
N GLU A 177 1.85 -15.04 -8.60
CA GLU A 177 2.27 -13.82 -7.91
C GLU A 177 1.21 -13.36 -6.91
N TYR A 178 1.66 -12.71 -5.84
CA TYR A 178 0.81 -11.94 -4.93
C TYR A 178 1.16 -10.47 -5.13
N ARG A 179 0.22 -9.71 -5.70
CA ARG A 179 0.39 -8.29 -6.02
C ARG A 179 -0.44 -7.42 -5.09
#